data_AF-A0A2V8U4R5-F1
#
_entry.id   AF-A0A2V8U4R5-F1
#
_cell.length_a   1.000
_cell.length_b   1.000
_cell.length_c   1.000
_cell.angle_alpha   90.00
_cell.angle_beta   90.00
_cell.angle_gamma   90.00
#
_symmetry.space_group_name_H-M   'P 1'
#
loop_
_entity.id
_entity.type
_entity.pdbx_description
1 polymer ?
#
loop_
_entity_poly.entity_id
_entity_poly.type
_entity_poly.pdbx_seq_one_letter_code
_entity_poly.pdbx_strand_id
1 'polypeptide(L)'
;MSRTLRYFALPFLLAFAFGVLLYSFQPQRASNRWIAVGKMQSARAGACSVQLSDGRVLITGGEDSSGVLNTAEVFDSSGAFNAVTPMSSAHADHVCAALEDGRVLVAGGRLSGATASNVAEVYDPVTKKWSFVGSMMAARSGATASRLKGGSVLIAGGENNGSALASIETFDPLHNVFGLLNA
;
A
#
# COMPACT_ATOMS: atom_id res chain seq x y z
N MET A 1 61.89 40.62 -12.24
CA MET A 1 60.87 41.09 -11.27
C MET A 1 59.52 40.47 -11.62
N SER A 2 58.79 39.98 -10.61
CA SER A 2 57.36 39.60 -10.59
C SER A 2 56.89 38.44 -11.50
N ARG A 3 56.79 37.19 -11.03
CA ARG A 3 55.62 36.54 -10.36
C ARG A 3 54.25 36.93 -10.94
N THR A 4 53.47 35.96 -11.44
CA THR A 4 52.12 35.61 -10.94
C THR A 4 51.51 34.40 -11.66
N LEU A 5 51.07 33.41 -10.85
CA LEU A 5 50.13 32.34 -11.18
C LEU A 5 48.82 32.88 -11.77
N ARG A 6 48.06 32.05 -12.51
CA ARG A 6 46.66 31.72 -12.13
C ARG A 6 46.10 30.53 -12.92
N TYR A 7 45.82 29.47 -12.16
CA TYR A 7 44.91 28.38 -12.48
C TYR A 7 43.56 28.94 -12.95
N PHE A 8 43.16 28.68 -14.19
CA PHE A 8 41.81 28.93 -14.69
C PHE A 8 41.33 27.72 -15.49
N ALA A 9 41.08 26.61 -14.80
CA ALA A 9 40.43 25.46 -15.41
C ALA A 9 39.55 24.65 -14.44
N LEU A 10 39.04 25.27 -13.36
CA LEU A 10 38.28 24.54 -12.33
C LEU A 10 36.90 25.08 -11.88
N PRO A 11 36.29 26.17 -12.39
CA PRO A 11 34.93 26.51 -11.95
C PRO A 11 33.82 25.91 -12.83
N PHE A 12 34.11 25.50 -14.08
CA PHE A 12 33.04 25.14 -15.03
C PHE A 12 32.55 23.69 -14.90
N LEU A 13 33.40 22.77 -14.44
CA LEU A 13 33.01 21.36 -14.24
C LEU A 13 32.21 21.13 -12.94
N LEU A 14 32.35 22.00 -11.94
CA LEU A 14 31.60 21.92 -10.67
C LEU A 14 30.17 22.46 -10.77
N ALA A 15 29.93 23.48 -11.61
CA ALA A 15 28.59 24.04 -11.79
C ALA A 15 27.65 23.12 -12.60
N PHE A 16 28.18 22.34 -13.54
CA PHE A 16 27.38 21.40 -14.34
C PHE A 16 27.00 20.14 -13.54
N ALA A 17 27.88 19.67 -12.65
CA ALA A 17 27.59 18.54 -11.77
C ALA A 17 26.50 18.87 -10.73
N PHE A 18 26.40 20.12 -10.27
CA PHE A 18 25.36 20.54 -9.31
C PHE A 18 23.99 20.76 -9.96
N GLY A 19 23.94 21.15 -11.24
CA GLY A 19 22.70 21.29 -11.99
C GLY A 19 22.05 19.94 -12.31
N VAL A 20 22.84 18.93 -12.70
CA VAL A 20 22.33 17.59 -13.01
C VAL A 20 21.92 16.81 -11.75
N LEU A 21 22.57 17.05 -10.60
CA LEU A 21 22.17 16.44 -9.31
C LEU A 21 20.86 17.01 -8.74
N LEU A 22 20.41 18.19 -9.17
CA LEU A 22 19.16 18.81 -8.71
C LEU A 22 17.95 18.49 -9.63
N TYR A 23 18.17 17.89 -10.80
CA TYR A 23 17.08 17.45 -11.68
C TYR A 23 16.54 16.05 -11.35
N SER A 24 17.28 15.24 -10.60
CA SER A 24 16.85 13.86 -10.25
C SER A 24 15.96 13.79 -9.01
N PHE A 25 15.74 14.91 -8.32
CA PHE A 25 14.90 14.98 -7.13
C PHE A 25 13.81 16.06 -7.27
N GLN A 26 13.03 16.00 -8.34
CA GLN A 26 11.72 16.65 -8.34
C GLN A 26 10.70 15.64 -7.82
N PRO A 27 10.28 15.70 -6.53
CA PRO A 27 9.05 15.03 -6.12
C PRO A 27 7.97 15.44 -7.11
N GLN A 28 7.26 14.47 -7.72
CA GLN A 28 6.28 14.72 -8.78
C GLN A 28 5.44 15.94 -8.40
N ARG A 29 5.75 17.08 -9.03
CA ARG A 29 5.09 18.34 -8.75
C ARG A 29 3.63 18.11 -9.06
N ALA A 30 2.74 18.46 -8.12
CA ALA A 30 1.30 18.40 -8.35
C ALA A 30 1.00 19.12 -9.67
N SER A 31 0.78 18.33 -10.72
CA SER A 31 0.41 18.80 -12.03
C SER A 31 -1.08 18.52 -12.14
N ASN A 32 -1.85 19.47 -12.63
CA ASN A 32 -3.28 19.28 -12.91
C ASN A 32 -3.49 18.36 -14.15
N ARG A 33 -2.64 17.33 -14.30
CA ARG A 33 -2.57 16.42 -15.42
C ARG A 33 -2.33 15.01 -14.88
N TRP A 34 -3.05 14.06 -15.44
CA TRP A 34 -2.75 12.65 -15.29
C TRP A 34 -1.48 12.30 -16.06
N ILE A 35 -0.55 11.64 -15.40
CA ILE A 35 0.72 11.20 -15.97
C ILE A 35 0.81 9.69 -15.79
N ALA A 36 1.05 8.98 -16.90
CA ALA A 36 1.35 7.56 -16.83
C ALA A 36 2.72 7.34 -16.16
N VAL A 37 2.77 6.43 -15.19
CA VAL A 37 4.00 5.97 -14.53
C VAL A 37 4.35 4.56 -15.02
N GLY A 38 5.26 3.87 -14.32
CA GLY A 38 5.58 2.46 -14.59
C GLY A 38 4.35 1.54 -14.59
N LYS A 39 4.58 0.28 -14.96
CA LYS A 39 3.53 -0.76 -14.96
C LYS A 39 3.78 -1.74 -13.82
N MET A 40 2.69 -2.19 -13.18
CA MET A 40 2.72 -3.33 -12.27
C MET A 40 3.22 -4.58 -13.00
N GLN A 41 3.85 -5.48 -12.25
CA GLN A 41 4.32 -6.78 -12.74
C GLN A 41 3.14 -7.74 -12.99
N SER A 42 2.09 -7.65 -12.17
CA SER A 42 0.82 -8.34 -12.41
C SER A 42 -0.29 -7.33 -12.63
N ALA A 43 -1.04 -7.52 -13.72
CA ALA A 43 -2.32 -6.83 -13.89
C ALA A 43 -3.27 -7.26 -12.76
N ARG A 44 -4.09 -6.35 -12.25
CA ARG A 44 -5.03 -6.63 -11.16
C ARG A 44 -6.22 -5.68 -11.18
N ALA A 45 -7.43 -6.21 -10.98
CA ALA A 45 -8.64 -5.48 -10.61
C ALA A 45 -9.01 -5.80 -9.15
N GLY A 46 -9.77 -4.95 -8.47
CA GLY A 46 -10.16 -5.20 -7.06
C GLY A 46 -8.99 -5.23 -6.08
N ALA A 47 -7.82 -4.69 -6.44
CA ALA A 47 -6.68 -4.58 -5.55
C ALA A 47 -6.86 -3.43 -4.55
N CYS A 48 -6.12 -3.48 -3.44
CA CYS A 48 -6.07 -2.38 -2.48
C CYS A 48 -4.68 -1.74 -2.45
N SER A 49 -4.63 -0.40 -2.39
CA SER A 49 -3.40 0.39 -2.31
C SER A 49 -3.34 1.21 -1.04
N VAL A 50 -2.18 1.25 -0.38
CA VAL A 50 -1.96 2.04 0.84
C VAL A 50 -0.57 2.67 0.85
N GLN A 51 -0.47 3.91 1.29
CA GLN A 51 0.81 4.58 1.48
C GLN A 51 1.49 4.09 2.77
N LEU A 52 2.77 3.71 2.64
CA LEU A 52 3.65 3.36 3.74
C LEU A 52 4.25 4.62 4.38
N SER A 53 4.76 4.50 5.60
CA SER A 53 5.36 5.61 6.35
C SER A 53 6.61 6.22 5.67
N ASP A 54 7.29 5.45 4.83
CA ASP A 54 8.45 5.90 4.04
C ASP A 54 8.07 6.52 2.68
N GLY A 55 6.77 6.72 2.42
CA GLY A 55 6.24 7.36 1.23
C GLY A 55 6.02 6.43 0.03
N ARG A 56 6.48 5.18 0.10
CA ARG A 56 6.15 4.15 -0.92
C ARG A 56 4.68 3.77 -0.85
N VAL A 57 4.15 3.17 -1.91
CA VAL A 57 2.76 2.66 -1.94
C VAL A 57 2.78 1.15 -2.07
N LEU A 58 2.19 0.45 -1.10
CA LEU A 58 1.96 -0.98 -1.15
C LEU A 58 0.63 -1.24 -1.86
N ILE A 59 0.64 -2.14 -2.84
CA ILE A 59 -0.52 -2.59 -3.61
C ILE A 59 -0.65 -4.09 -3.39
N THR A 60 -1.84 -4.55 -3.01
CA THR A 60 -2.07 -5.93 -2.54
C THR A 60 -3.23 -6.57 -3.29
N GLY A 61 -3.07 -7.86 -3.61
CA GLY A 61 -4.14 -8.72 -4.08
C GLY A 61 -4.82 -8.24 -5.36
N GLY A 62 -6.14 -8.28 -5.38
CA GLY A 62 -6.95 -8.16 -6.58
C GLY A 62 -7.08 -9.48 -7.32
N GLU A 63 -7.53 -9.41 -8.57
CA GLU A 63 -7.71 -10.54 -9.46
C GLU A 63 -7.21 -10.23 -10.87
N ASP A 64 -6.74 -11.27 -11.55
CA ASP A 64 -6.43 -11.24 -12.98
C ASP A 64 -7.17 -12.38 -13.72
N SER A 65 -6.83 -12.60 -14.99
CA SER A 65 -7.44 -13.65 -15.80
C SER A 65 -7.25 -15.08 -15.24
N SER A 66 -6.30 -15.27 -14.33
CA SER A 66 -5.97 -16.54 -13.68
C SER A 66 -6.69 -16.71 -12.34
N GLY A 67 -7.32 -15.63 -11.81
CA GLY A 67 -8.10 -15.63 -10.58
C GLY A 67 -7.58 -14.64 -9.54
N VAL A 68 -8.00 -14.88 -8.29
CA VAL A 68 -7.66 -14.02 -7.14
C VAL A 68 -6.17 -14.15 -6.81
N LEU A 69 -5.51 -13.01 -6.60
CA LEU A 69 -4.08 -12.90 -6.36
C LEU A 69 -3.77 -12.80 -4.86
N ASN A 70 -2.71 -13.47 -4.44
CA ASN A 70 -2.07 -13.23 -3.14
C ASN A 70 -0.78 -12.38 -3.28
N THR A 71 -0.47 -11.91 -4.49
CA THR A 71 0.73 -11.12 -4.74
C THR A 71 0.58 -9.69 -4.23
N ALA A 72 1.71 -9.08 -3.88
CA ALA A 72 1.78 -7.68 -3.53
C ALA A 72 2.99 -7.03 -4.21
N GLU A 73 2.86 -5.74 -4.50
CA GLU A 73 3.89 -4.94 -5.15
C GLU A 73 4.04 -3.61 -4.41
N VAL A 74 5.24 -3.06 -4.39
CA VAL A 74 5.53 -1.72 -3.87
C VAL A 74 5.91 -0.81 -5.01
N PHE A 75 5.20 0.30 -5.13
CA PHE A 75 5.56 1.44 -5.96
C PHE A 75 6.48 2.39 -5.17
N ASP A 76 7.64 2.70 -5.73
CA ASP A 76 8.65 3.55 -5.08
C ASP A 76 8.84 4.92 -5.75
N SER A 77 9.71 5.75 -5.18
CA SER A 77 9.98 7.11 -5.66
C SER A 77 10.64 7.17 -7.04
N SER A 78 11.21 6.07 -7.54
CA SER A 78 11.77 6.01 -8.90
C SER A 78 10.70 5.79 -9.97
N GLY A 79 9.45 5.55 -9.56
CA GLY A 79 8.36 5.22 -10.47
C GLY A 79 8.30 3.73 -10.84
N ALA A 80 9.08 2.88 -10.14
CA ALA A 80 9.15 1.45 -10.38
C ALA A 80 8.20 0.67 -9.48
N PHE A 81 7.76 -0.49 -9.98
CA PHE A 81 6.97 -1.47 -9.25
C PHE A 81 7.83 -2.69 -8.94
N ASN A 82 7.95 -3.02 -7.66
CA ASN A 82 8.75 -4.15 -7.18
C ASN A 82 7.86 -5.14 -6.44
N ALA A 83 7.89 -6.41 -6.86
CA ALA A 83 7.24 -7.47 -6.11
C ALA A 83 7.80 -7.57 -4.68
N VAL A 84 6.92 -7.80 -3.72
CA VAL A 84 7.27 -8.13 -2.33
C VAL A 84 6.76 -9.52 -1.97
N THR A 85 7.06 -9.96 -0.76
CA THR A 85 6.54 -11.23 -0.22
C THR A 85 5.03 -11.30 -0.42
N PRO A 86 4.50 -12.38 -1.01
CA PRO A 86 3.05 -12.55 -1.18
C PRO A 86 2.36 -12.76 0.17
N MET A 87 1.08 -12.40 0.23
CA MET A 87 0.17 -12.73 1.32
C MET A 87 -0.01 -14.24 1.43
N SER A 88 -0.38 -14.71 2.62
CA SER A 88 -0.64 -16.14 2.83
C SER A 88 -1.94 -16.56 2.15
N SER A 89 -2.92 -15.67 2.10
CA SER A 89 -4.21 -15.86 1.41
C SER A 89 -4.34 -14.91 0.21
N ALA A 90 -5.08 -15.35 -0.80
CA ALA A 90 -5.43 -14.51 -1.94
C ALA A 90 -6.63 -13.63 -1.59
N HIS A 91 -6.60 -12.36 -1.98
CA HIS A 91 -7.65 -11.39 -1.65
C HIS A 91 -7.99 -10.53 -2.87
N ALA A 92 -9.25 -10.47 -3.27
CA ALA A 92 -9.78 -9.44 -4.18
C ALA A 92 -10.86 -8.63 -3.46
N ASP A 93 -11.01 -7.34 -3.76
CA ASP A 93 -12.00 -6.44 -3.17
C ASP A 93 -11.97 -6.42 -1.63
N HIS A 94 -10.79 -6.66 -1.07
CA HIS A 94 -10.49 -6.53 0.34
C HIS A 94 -10.23 -5.08 0.70
N VAL A 95 -10.23 -4.82 2.01
CA VAL A 95 -9.75 -3.54 2.54
C VAL A 95 -8.28 -3.63 2.90
N CYS A 96 -7.59 -2.50 2.81
CA CYS A 96 -6.26 -2.32 3.38
C CYS A 96 -6.16 -0.98 4.10
N ALA A 97 -5.42 -0.95 5.20
CA ALA A 97 -5.24 0.24 6.02
C ALA A 97 -3.86 0.28 6.64
N ALA A 98 -3.19 1.43 6.56
CA ALA A 98 -1.96 1.66 7.30
C ALA A 98 -2.30 1.75 8.79
N LEU A 99 -1.52 1.08 9.62
CA LEU A 99 -1.61 1.11 11.07
C LEU A 99 -0.69 2.20 11.63
N GLU A 100 -0.92 2.60 12.88
CA GLU A 100 -0.15 3.69 13.52
C GLU A 100 1.33 3.35 13.70
N ASP A 101 1.64 2.06 13.86
CA ASP A 101 3.01 1.54 13.97
C ASP A 101 3.69 1.32 12.60
N GLY A 102 3.04 1.72 11.50
CA GLY A 102 3.57 1.61 10.14
C GLY A 102 3.34 0.25 9.47
N ARG A 103 2.76 -0.74 10.17
CA ARG A 103 2.28 -1.98 9.54
C ARG A 103 1.05 -1.71 8.66
N VAL A 104 0.65 -2.69 7.86
CA VAL A 104 -0.55 -2.59 7.01
C VAL A 104 -1.49 -3.75 7.30
N LEU A 105 -2.74 -3.45 7.67
CA LEU A 105 -3.82 -4.43 7.70
C LEU A 105 -4.33 -4.69 6.30
N VAL A 106 -4.56 -5.95 5.96
CA VAL A 106 -5.39 -6.44 4.86
C VAL A 106 -6.50 -7.30 5.46
N ALA A 107 -7.76 -7.07 5.10
CA ALA A 107 -8.88 -7.81 5.68
C ALA A 107 -10.05 -8.02 4.70
N GLY A 108 -10.67 -9.18 4.79
CA GLY A 108 -11.85 -9.56 4.02
C GLY A 108 -11.54 -9.77 2.55
N GLY A 109 -12.43 -9.29 1.68
CA GLY A 109 -12.39 -9.51 0.25
C GLY A 109 -13.01 -10.85 -0.15
N ARG A 110 -12.70 -11.27 -1.38
CA ARG A 110 -13.09 -12.53 -2.00
C ARG A 110 -11.88 -13.45 -1.99
N LEU A 111 -12.07 -14.70 -1.58
CA LEU A 111 -11.10 -15.76 -1.86
C LEU A 111 -11.37 -16.35 -3.26
N SER A 112 -10.53 -17.30 -3.69
CA SER A 112 -10.81 -18.13 -4.86
C SER A 112 -12.21 -18.75 -4.77
N GLY A 113 -13.00 -18.62 -5.85
CA GLY A 113 -14.41 -19.05 -5.89
C GLY A 113 -15.44 -17.95 -5.54
N ALA A 114 -15.00 -16.69 -5.42
CA ALA A 114 -15.85 -15.50 -5.24
C ALA A 114 -16.63 -15.42 -3.92
N THR A 115 -16.30 -16.26 -2.94
CA THR A 115 -16.90 -16.21 -1.59
C THR A 115 -16.26 -15.10 -0.77
N ALA A 116 -17.10 -14.31 -0.08
CA ALA A 116 -16.63 -13.31 0.87
C ALA A 116 -15.81 -13.96 2.00
N SER A 117 -14.75 -13.28 2.43
CA SER A 117 -13.80 -13.74 3.42
C SER A 117 -13.90 -12.92 4.70
N ASN A 118 -13.55 -13.54 5.83
CA ASN A 118 -13.29 -12.86 7.09
C ASN A 118 -11.81 -12.95 7.50
N VAL A 119 -10.94 -13.45 6.61
CA VAL A 119 -9.50 -13.57 6.84
C VAL A 119 -8.87 -12.18 6.87
N ALA A 120 -7.94 -11.99 7.80
CA ALA A 120 -7.13 -10.79 7.90
C ALA A 120 -5.66 -11.14 8.14
N GLU A 121 -4.79 -10.34 7.53
CA GLU A 121 -3.34 -10.43 7.64
C GLU A 121 -2.76 -9.03 7.86
N VAL A 122 -1.61 -8.97 8.52
CA VAL A 122 -0.84 -7.75 8.67
C VAL A 122 0.50 -7.90 7.98
N TYR A 123 0.86 -6.92 7.15
CA TYR A 123 2.19 -6.77 6.57
C TYR A 123 3.05 -5.87 7.45
N ASP A 124 4.22 -6.38 7.80
CA ASP A 124 5.29 -5.58 8.41
C ASP A 124 6.30 -5.16 7.33
N PRO A 125 6.40 -3.86 6.98
CA PRO A 125 7.33 -3.39 5.96
C PRO A 125 8.80 -3.46 6.38
N VAL A 126 9.10 -3.58 7.68
CA VAL A 126 10.47 -3.72 8.21
C VAL A 126 10.97 -5.14 7.96
N THR A 127 10.20 -6.14 8.37
CA THR A 127 10.57 -7.54 8.19
C THR A 127 10.18 -8.09 6.82
N LYS A 128 9.33 -7.37 6.07
CA LYS A 128 8.73 -7.76 4.78
C LYS A 128 7.97 -9.08 4.89
N LYS A 129 7.29 -9.30 6.01
CA LYS A 129 6.54 -10.52 6.29
C LYS A 129 5.07 -10.21 6.51
N TRP A 130 4.27 -11.20 6.16
CA TRP A 130 2.85 -11.25 6.49
C TRP A 130 2.65 -12.12 7.72
N SER A 131 1.61 -11.82 8.50
CA SER A 131 1.18 -12.65 9.62
C SER A 131 -0.33 -12.57 9.75
N PHE A 132 -0.97 -13.71 9.94
CA PHE A 132 -2.38 -13.76 10.28
C PHE A 132 -2.64 -13.03 11.61
N VAL A 133 -3.79 -12.37 11.68
CA VAL A 133 -4.32 -11.75 12.90
C VAL A 133 -5.69 -12.35 13.22
N GLY A 134 -6.40 -11.82 14.23
CA GLY A 134 -7.78 -12.23 14.48
C GLY A 134 -8.64 -12.13 13.22
N SER A 135 -9.70 -12.93 13.14
CA SER A 135 -10.63 -12.88 12.00
C SER A 135 -11.70 -11.81 12.21
N MET A 136 -12.17 -11.25 11.11
CA MET A 136 -13.34 -10.39 11.08
C MET A 136 -14.57 -11.13 11.62
N MET A 137 -15.49 -10.38 12.22
CA MET A 137 -16.72 -10.95 12.79
C MET A 137 -17.73 -11.35 11.72
N ALA A 138 -17.77 -10.61 10.61
CA ALA A 138 -18.50 -10.99 9.41
C ALA A 138 -17.53 -11.16 8.25
N ALA A 139 -17.78 -12.12 7.37
CA ALA A 139 -17.12 -12.16 6.08
C ALA A 139 -17.66 -11.02 5.20
N ARG A 140 -16.77 -10.29 4.50
CA ARG A 140 -17.15 -9.10 3.70
C ARG A 140 -16.24 -8.98 2.48
N SER A 141 -16.81 -8.65 1.33
CA SER A 141 -16.09 -8.13 0.16
C SER A 141 -16.61 -6.75 -0.20
N GLY A 142 -15.80 -5.90 -0.84
CA GLY A 142 -16.19 -4.54 -1.22
C GLY A 142 -16.51 -3.62 -0.04
N ALA A 143 -15.94 -3.90 1.14
CA ALA A 143 -16.08 -3.03 2.31
C ALA A 143 -15.17 -1.79 2.19
N THR A 144 -15.34 -0.84 3.10
CA THR A 144 -14.42 0.30 3.25
C THR A 144 -13.71 0.24 4.59
N ALA A 145 -12.45 0.68 4.65
CA ALA A 145 -11.70 0.80 5.89
C ALA A 145 -11.21 2.24 6.12
N SER A 146 -11.19 2.67 7.37
CA SER A 146 -10.64 3.97 7.78
C SER A 146 -9.97 3.84 9.14
N ARG A 147 -8.73 4.31 9.24
CA ARG A 147 -8.05 4.41 10.53
C ARG A 147 -8.69 5.53 11.35
N LEU A 148 -9.13 5.20 12.56
CA LEU A 148 -9.71 6.12 13.52
C LEU A 148 -8.64 6.88 14.30
N LYS A 149 -9.04 7.99 14.92
CA LYS A 149 -8.24 8.65 15.94
C LYS A 149 -8.10 7.71 17.13
N GLY A 150 -6.88 7.29 17.45
CA GLY A 150 -6.58 6.26 18.45
C GLY A 150 -6.06 4.93 17.88
N GLY A 151 -5.87 4.84 16.56
CA GLY A 151 -5.09 3.77 15.93
C GLY A 151 -5.90 2.57 15.45
N SER A 152 -7.10 2.33 16.00
CA SER A 152 -8.01 1.29 15.51
C SER A 152 -8.45 1.54 14.05
N VAL A 153 -8.81 0.48 13.34
CA VAL A 153 -9.34 0.58 11.96
C VAL A 153 -10.82 0.24 11.98
N LEU A 154 -11.67 1.19 11.56
CA LEU A 154 -13.09 0.95 11.32
C LEU A 154 -13.29 0.32 9.94
N ILE A 155 -14.04 -0.78 9.88
CA ILE A 155 -14.43 -1.47 8.66
C ILE A 155 -15.96 -1.43 8.58
N ALA A 156 -16.47 -0.82 7.50
CA ALA A 156 -17.90 -0.61 7.31
C ALA A 156 -18.41 -1.28 6.04
N GLY A 157 -19.59 -1.89 6.16
CA GLY A 157 -20.38 -2.35 5.04
C GLY A 157 -19.81 -3.57 4.33
N GLY A 158 -19.81 -3.53 3.00
CA GLY A 158 -19.45 -4.65 2.13
C GLY A 158 -20.62 -5.57 1.84
N GLU A 159 -20.31 -6.70 1.22
CA GLU A 159 -21.27 -7.73 0.80
C GLU A 159 -20.81 -9.12 1.25
N ASN A 160 -21.77 -9.95 1.62
CA ASN A 160 -21.60 -11.38 1.83
C ASN A 160 -22.71 -12.16 1.12
N ASN A 161 -22.34 -13.07 0.22
CA ASN A 161 -23.27 -13.93 -0.53
C ASN A 161 -24.43 -13.14 -1.20
N GLY A 162 -24.11 -12.06 -1.93
CA GLY A 162 -25.12 -11.23 -2.60
C GLY A 162 -25.89 -10.29 -1.69
N SER A 163 -25.64 -10.30 -0.38
CA SER A 163 -26.33 -9.46 0.59
C SER A 163 -25.42 -8.33 1.09
N ALA A 164 -25.86 -7.09 0.89
CA ALA A 164 -25.19 -5.93 1.46
C ALA A 164 -25.27 -5.94 3.00
N LEU A 165 -24.16 -5.62 3.65
CA LEU A 165 -24.04 -5.60 5.10
C LEU A 165 -24.21 -4.18 5.62
N ALA A 166 -25.03 -4.00 6.64
CA ALA A 166 -25.14 -2.73 7.39
C ALA A 166 -24.22 -2.69 8.63
N SER A 167 -23.58 -3.82 8.96
CA SER A 167 -22.75 -3.94 10.16
C SER A 167 -21.39 -3.26 9.97
N ILE A 168 -20.84 -2.81 11.10
CA ILE A 168 -19.54 -2.18 11.24
C ILE A 168 -18.75 -2.98 12.27
N GLU A 169 -17.45 -3.09 12.08
CA GLU A 169 -16.52 -3.66 13.06
C GLU A 169 -15.24 -2.85 13.09
N THR A 170 -14.48 -2.99 14.18
CA THR A 170 -13.20 -2.32 14.38
C THR A 170 -12.10 -3.35 14.60
N PHE A 171 -10.93 -3.11 14.01
CA PHE A 171 -9.70 -3.83 14.32
C PHE A 171 -8.85 -3.03 15.31
N ASP A 172 -8.45 -3.68 16.40
CA ASP A 172 -7.47 -3.17 17.36
C ASP A 172 -6.07 -3.74 17.03
N PRO A 173 -5.14 -2.91 16.53
CA PRO A 173 -3.81 -3.36 16.14
C PRO A 173 -2.88 -3.68 17.31
N LEU A 174 -3.20 -3.25 18.53
CA LEU A 174 -2.41 -3.54 19.72
C LEU A 174 -2.60 -5.00 20.16
N HIS A 175 -3.83 -5.48 20.07
CA HIS A 175 -4.20 -6.84 20.46
C HIS A 175 -4.42 -7.79 19.27
N ASN A 176 -4.41 -7.26 18.04
CA ASN A 176 -4.70 -8.00 16.80
C ASN A 176 -6.08 -8.66 16.80
N VAL A 177 -7.11 -7.95 17.30
CA VAL A 177 -8.49 -8.48 17.42
C VAL A 177 -9.51 -7.60 16.72
N PHE A 178 -10.58 -8.23 16.25
CA PHE A 178 -11.77 -7.56 15.75
C PHE A 178 -12.85 -7.49 16.83
N GLY A 179 -13.61 -6.41 16.83
CA GLY A 179 -14.75 -6.21 17.72
C GLY A 179 -15.83 -5.36 17.08
N LEU A 180 -17.05 -5.40 17.63
CA LEU A 180 -18.12 -4.50 17.19
C LEU A 180 -17.93 -3.11 17.79
N LEU A 181 -18.31 -2.10 17.02
CA LEU A 181 -18.57 -0.78 17.58
C LEU A 181 -19.91 -0.88 18.34
N ASN A 182 -19.87 -1.05 19.65
CA ASN A 182 -21.08 -0.98 20.46
C ASN A 182 -21.60 0.46 20.39
N ALA A 183 -22.77 0.65 19.77
CA ALA A 183 -23.50 1.92 19.77
C ALA A 183 -24.12 2.21 21.14
#